data_AF-A0A850MRQ5-F1
#
_entry.id   AF-A0A850MRQ5-F1
#
_cell.length_a   1.000
_cell.length_b   1.000
_cell.length_c   1.000
_cell.angle_alpha   90.00
_cell.angle_beta   90.00
_cell.angle_gamma   90.00
#
_symmetry.space_group_name_H-M   'P 1'
#
loop_
_entity.id
_entity.type
_entity.pdbx_description
1 polymer ?
#
loop_
_entity_poly.entity_id
_entity_poly.type
_entity_poly.pdbx_seq_one_letter_code
_entity_poly.pdbx_strand_id
1 'polypeptide(L)'
;MSMEGIELYNVKDEGDLEQMAITGPIKDMLNSEMVVLLVVDAQKMIYLWKGSNAKVRRKFIAARVSQDLRGQKGLNYKVDSIDHGDEPAGFINIAGGPVAMAAAPGAAPAGGMAAMPSMSPTVEAQPLQPASNIPSQPAIVSPQPIVQPTIQPAVQPAPGTQIPDNIEDSVKNIINEIEKHPPPPPYTRELVFIGPYAFSITETKRTAFGEENIERRWELASPPEGQFIATGYTPRAIIQAGKVLAVELMKGGATEGSSDTQIQVFKIKYQK
;
A
#
# COMPACT_ATOMS: atom_id res chain seq x y z
N MET A 1 -7.37 9.20 24.61
CA MET A 1 -7.16 9.00 23.17
C MET A 1 -8.53 8.90 22.55
N SER A 2 -8.90 9.84 21.68
CA SER A 2 -10.19 9.79 20.99
C SER A 2 -10.20 8.59 20.05
N MET A 3 -11.14 7.66 20.23
CA MET A 3 -11.33 6.49 19.37
C MET A 3 -12.06 6.85 18.05
N GLU A 4 -11.89 8.09 17.57
CA GLU A 4 -12.53 8.53 16.33
C GLU A 4 -11.81 7.88 15.14
N GLY A 5 -12.55 7.13 14.31
CA GLY A 5 -12.01 6.43 13.14
C GLY A 5 -11.38 5.07 13.44
N ILE A 6 -11.73 4.42 14.56
CA ILE A 6 -11.38 3.03 14.82
C ILE A 6 -12.64 2.16 14.72
N GLU A 7 -12.60 1.13 13.88
CA GLU A 7 -13.69 0.16 13.72
C GLU A 7 -13.16 -1.25 13.98
N LEU A 8 -13.98 -2.09 14.60
CA LEU A 8 -13.63 -3.45 14.97
C LEU A 8 -14.68 -4.42 14.42
N TYR A 9 -14.28 -5.39 13.61
CA TYR A 9 -15.17 -6.36 12.98
C TYR A 9 -14.77 -7.79 13.31
N ASN A 10 -15.70 -8.57 13.84
CA ASN A 10 -15.53 -10.02 14.00
C ASN A 10 -15.89 -10.74 12.70
N VAL A 11 -15.01 -11.61 12.22
CA VAL A 11 -15.23 -12.38 10.99
C VAL A 11 -15.93 -13.70 11.30
N LYS A 12 -17.11 -13.92 10.71
CA LYS A 12 -17.86 -15.18 10.85
C LYS A 12 -17.41 -16.25 9.85
N ASP A 13 -17.87 -17.49 10.08
CA ASP A 13 -17.51 -18.66 9.27
C ASP A 13 -17.99 -18.57 7.80
N GLU A 14 -18.94 -17.67 7.49
CA GLU A 14 -19.46 -17.43 6.14
C GLU A 14 -18.83 -16.21 5.44
N GLY A 15 -18.03 -15.41 6.17
CA GLY A 15 -17.41 -14.19 5.64
C GLY A 15 -18.11 -12.90 6.01
N ASP A 16 -19.22 -12.97 6.74
CA ASP A 16 -19.90 -11.79 7.28
C ASP A 16 -19.02 -11.07 8.32
N LEU A 17 -19.11 -9.74 8.31
CA LEU A 17 -18.45 -8.85 9.25
C LEU A 17 -19.46 -8.34 10.28
N GLU A 18 -19.29 -8.75 11.54
CA GLU A 18 -20.05 -8.18 12.65
C GLU A 18 -19.26 -7.04 13.28
N GLN A 19 -19.75 -5.81 13.15
CA GLN A 19 -19.15 -4.66 13.82
C GLN A 19 -19.36 -4.77 15.34
N MET A 20 -18.27 -4.70 16.09
CA MET A 20 -18.29 -4.73 17.55
C MET A 20 -18.20 -3.32 18.11
N ALA A 21 -19.05 -3.00 19.09
CA ALA A 21 -18.96 -1.74 19.81
C ALA A 21 -17.74 -1.75 20.74
N ILE A 22 -16.82 -0.81 20.57
CA ILE A 22 -15.61 -0.70 21.38
C ILE A 22 -15.99 -0.05 22.72
N THR A 23 -16.22 -0.88 23.74
CA THR A 23 -16.61 -0.45 25.09
C THR A 23 -15.45 -0.37 26.09
N GLY A 24 -14.23 -0.71 25.66
CA GLY A 24 -13.02 -0.73 26.48
C GLY A 24 -11.75 -0.95 25.66
N PRO A 25 -10.63 -1.37 26.29
CA PRO A 25 -9.43 -1.76 25.56
C PRO A 25 -9.71 -2.90 24.59
N ILE A 26 -9.27 -2.76 23.35
CA ILE A 26 -9.56 -3.76 22.29
C ILE A 26 -9.00 -5.13 22.69
N LYS A 27 -7.86 -5.18 23.38
CA LYS A 27 -7.27 -6.44 23.88
C LYS A 27 -8.24 -7.29 24.71
N ASP A 28 -9.15 -6.66 25.46
CA ASP A 28 -10.07 -7.35 26.36
C ASP A 28 -11.28 -7.92 25.58
N MET A 29 -11.46 -7.46 24.33
CA MET A 29 -12.49 -7.93 23.41
C MET A 29 -11.98 -9.02 22.46
N LEU A 30 -10.66 -9.23 22.38
CA LEU A 30 -10.04 -10.25 21.53
C LEU A 30 -9.95 -11.57 22.29
N ASN A 31 -10.27 -12.68 21.60
CA ASN A 31 -10.16 -14.02 22.17
C ASN A 31 -9.49 -14.97 21.17
N SER A 32 -8.86 -16.03 21.69
CA SER A 32 -8.06 -16.96 20.88
C SER A 32 -8.84 -17.67 19.76
N GLU A 33 -10.17 -17.71 19.81
CA GLU A 33 -11.00 -18.42 18.82
C GLU A 33 -11.51 -17.50 17.69
N MET A 34 -11.37 -16.18 17.85
CA MET A 34 -11.85 -15.18 16.90
C MET A 34 -10.80 -14.82 15.86
N VAL A 35 -11.28 -14.29 14.74
CA VAL A 35 -10.46 -13.58 13.76
C VAL A 35 -11.13 -12.23 13.55
N VAL A 36 -10.37 -11.15 13.71
CA VAL A 36 -10.92 -9.81 13.84
C VAL A 36 -10.19 -8.87 12.89
N LEU A 37 -10.93 -7.97 12.24
CA LEU A 37 -10.40 -6.86 11.47
C LEU A 37 -10.51 -5.58 12.30
N LEU A 38 -9.38 -4.94 12.55
CA LEU A 38 -9.30 -3.64 13.21
C LEU A 38 -8.91 -2.60 12.16
N VAL A 39 -9.85 -1.72 11.81
CA VAL A 39 -9.64 -0.61 10.88
C VAL A 39 -9.25 0.63 11.67
N VAL A 40 -8.13 1.24 11.29
CA VAL A 40 -7.60 2.47 11.89
C VAL A 40 -7.48 3.52 10.80
N ASP A 41 -8.51 4.35 10.66
CA ASP A 41 -8.63 5.33 9.57
C ASP A 41 -7.53 6.39 9.60
N ALA A 42 -7.07 6.76 10.79
CA ALA A 42 -5.98 7.71 10.99
C ALA A 42 -4.65 7.20 10.43
N GLN A 43 -4.44 5.88 10.43
CA GLN A 43 -3.23 5.23 9.91
C GLN A 43 -3.42 4.65 8.50
N LYS A 44 -4.66 4.69 7.97
CA LYS A 44 -5.04 3.94 6.76
C LYS A 44 -4.57 2.48 6.85
N MET A 45 -4.82 1.84 7.99
CA MET A 45 -4.36 0.48 8.27
C MET A 45 -5.53 -0.41 8.67
N ILE A 46 -5.54 -1.64 8.17
CA ILE A 46 -6.46 -2.71 8.55
C ILE A 46 -5.61 -3.83 9.14
N TYR A 47 -5.71 -4.04 10.44
CA TYR A 47 -5.06 -5.17 11.11
C TYR A 47 -5.97 -6.40 11.05
N LEU A 48 -5.48 -7.48 10.44
CA LEU A 48 -6.10 -8.79 10.47
C LEU A 48 -5.50 -9.59 11.63
N TRP A 49 -6.16 -9.55 12.79
CA TRP A 49 -5.73 -10.29 13.98
C TRP A 49 -6.31 -11.71 13.97
N LYS A 50 -5.45 -12.71 14.07
CA LYS A 50 -5.80 -14.14 13.99
C LYS A 50 -5.61 -14.79 15.36
N GLY A 51 -6.72 -15.19 15.98
CA GLY A 51 -6.68 -15.98 17.19
C GLY A 51 -5.91 -17.30 17.01
N SER A 52 -5.15 -17.68 18.03
CA SER A 52 -4.34 -18.91 18.04
C SER A 52 -5.18 -20.17 17.82
N ASN A 53 -6.36 -20.24 18.43
CA ASN A 53 -7.33 -21.34 18.35
C ASN A 53 -8.40 -21.15 17.27
N ALA A 54 -8.35 -20.06 16.48
CA ALA A 54 -9.33 -19.83 15.44
C ALA A 54 -9.21 -20.88 14.32
N LYS A 55 -10.37 -21.35 13.82
CA LYS A 55 -10.43 -22.34 12.74
C LYS A 55 -9.66 -21.85 11.51
N VAL A 56 -8.88 -22.73 10.90
CA VAL A 56 -8.09 -22.45 9.68
C VAL A 56 -8.96 -21.84 8.58
N ARG A 57 -10.15 -22.41 8.33
CA ARG A 57 -11.13 -21.89 7.36
C ARG A 57 -11.48 -20.41 7.61
N ARG A 58 -11.70 -20.03 8.88
CA ARG A 58 -12.04 -18.65 9.26
C ARG A 58 -10.88 -17.69 8.98
N LYS A 59 -9.63 -18.12 9.20
CA LYS A 59 -8.43 -17.32 8.88
C LYS A 59 -8.31 -17.03 7.38
N PHE A 60 -8.58 -18.03 6.52
CA PHE A 60 -8.59 -17.84 5.06
C PHE A 60 -9.72 -16.91 4.59
N ILE A 61 -10.93 -17.09 5.14
CA ILE A 61 -12.06 -16.22 4.83
C ILE A 61 -11.74 -14.79 5.25
N ALA A 62 -11.20 -14.59 6.45
CA ALA A 62 -10.81 -13.27 6.94
C ALA A 62 -9.73 -12.61 6.08
N ALA A 63 -8.75 -13.36 5.57
CA ALA A 63 -7.76 -12.84 4.63
C ALA A 63 -8.43 -12.28 3.36
N ARG A 64 -9.39 -13.02 2.78
CA ARG A 64 -10.15 -12.53 1.62
C ARG A 64 -10.97 -11.29 1.97
N VAL A 65 -11.77 -11.36 3.04
CA VAL A 65 -12.67 -10.27 3.46
C VAL A 65 -11.87 -9.00 3.81
N SER A 66 -10.66 -9.12 4.35
CA SER A 66 -9.78 -7.98 4.60
C SER A 66 -9.37 -7.23 3.33
N GLN A 67 -9.14 -7.95 2.23
CA GLN A 67 -8.81 -7.34 0.93
C GLN A 67 -10.04 -6.66 0.32
N ASP A 68 -11.22 -7.27 0.45
CA ASP A 68 -12.47 -6.67 0.00
C ASP A 68 -12.78 -5.39 0.78
N LEU A 69 -12.62 -5.41 2.11
CA LEU A 69 -12.79 -4.24 2.98
C LEU A 69 -11.79 -3.12 2.66
N ARG A 70 -10.52 -3.48 2.40
CA ARG A 70 -9.50 -2.53 1.92
C ARG A 70 -9.95 -1.82 0.64
N GLY A 71 -10.45 -2.58 -0.34
CA GLY A 71 -10.95 -2.02 -1.60
C GLY A 71 -12.07 -1.01 -1.42
N GLN A 72 -12.98 -1.27 -0.47
CA GLN A 72 -14.08 -0.37 -0.13
C GLN A 72 -13.61 0.92 0.56
N LYS A 73 -12.67 0.79 1.53
CA LYS A 73 -12.16 1.93 2.29
C LYS A 73 -11.32 2.87 1.43
N GLY A 74 -10.43 2.34 0.59
CA GLY A 74 -9.56 3.12 -0.28
C GLY A 74 -8.23 2.42 -0.55
N LEU A 75 -7.62 2.67 -1.69
CA LEU A 75 -6.40 1.95 -2.10
C LEU A 75 -5.16 2.32 -1.28
N ASN A 76 -5.23 3.45 -0.58
CA ASN A 76 -4.25 3.89 0.40
C ASN A 76 -4.30 3.10 1.72
N TYR A 77 -5.33 2.27 1.95
CA TYR A 77 -5.32 1.39 3.11
C TYR A 77 -4.34 0.24 2.92
N LYS A 78 -3.60 -0.12 3.97
CA LYS A 78 -2.73 -1.30 4.04
C LYS A 78 -3.39 -2.37 4.91
N VAL A 79 -3.14 -3.64 4.60
CA VAL A 79 -3.60 -4.77 5.42
C VAL A 79 -2.37 -5.43 6.04
N ASP A 80 -2.35 -5.54 7.36
CA ASP A 80 -1.29 -6.20 8.10
C ASP A 80 -1.84 -7.43 8.83
N SER A 81 -1.22 -8.59 8.66
CA SER A 81 -1.69 -9.85 9.22
C SER A 81 -0.92 -10.18 10.48
N ILE A 82 -1.65 -10.30 11.60
CA ILE A 82 -1.08 -10.47 12.93
C ILE A 82 -1.56 -11.80 13.50
N ASP A 83 -0.64 -12.59 14.04
CA ASP A 83 -0.94 -13.79 14.79
C ASP A 83 -0.99 -13.49 16.30
N HIS A 84 -1.91 -14.15 17.00
CA HIS A 84 -2.05 -14.02 18.46
C HIS A 84 -0.75 -14.42 19.17
N GLY A 85 -0.19 -13.51 19.96
CA GLY A 85 1.07 -13.67 20.67
C GLY A 85 2.30 -13.16 19.92
N ASP A 86 2.15 -12.75 18.66
CA ASP A 86 3.19 -12.10 17.84
C ASP A 86 2.72 -10.71 17.36
N GLU A 87 2.10 -9.95 18.27
CA GLU A 87 1.56 -8.64 17.93
C GLU A 87 2.65 -7.55 17.82
N PRO A 88 2.70 -6.77 16.73
CA PRO A 88 3.63 -5.66 16.60
C PRO A 88 3.31 -4.54 17.59
N ALA A 89 4.33 -3.77 17.99
CA ALA A 89 4.18 -2.67 18.95
C ALA A 89 3.11 -1.64 18.53
N GLY A 90 2.96 -1.39 17.22
CA GLY A 90 1.91 -0.52 16.69
C GLY A 90 0.51 -0.99 17.07
N PHE A 91 0.24 -2.30 16.91
CA PHE A 91 -1.02 -2.91 17.29
C PHE A 91 -1.24 -2.88 18.82
N ILE A 92 -0.22 -3.25 19.60
CA ILE A 92 -0.30 -3.27 21.07
C ILE A 92 -0.70 -1.90 21.63
N ASN A 93 -0.14 -0.82 21.09
CA ASN A 93 -0.45 0.54 21.51
C ASN A 93 -1.92 0.91 21.24
N ILE A 94 -2.47 0.48 20.10
CA ILE A 94 -3.87 0.72 19.73
C ILE A 94 -4.80 -0.18 20.55
N ALA A 95 -4.38 -1.43 20.78
CA ALA A 95 -5.19 -2.42 21.48
C ALA A 95 -5.30 -2.17 22.99
N GLY A 96 -4.46 -1.31 23.55
CA GLY A 96 -4.40 -1.01 24.98
C GLY A 96 -3.56 -2.02 25.78
N GLY A 97 -2.64 -2.72 25.12
CA GLY A 97 -1.74 -3.73 25.68
C GLY A 97 -1.72 -5.05 24.89
N PRO A 98 -0.81 -5.98 25.24
CA PRO A 98 -0.73 -7.28 24.60
C PRO A 98 -1.97 -8.12 24.91
N VAL A 99 -2.40 -8.93 23.93
CA VAL A 99 -3.53 -9.85 24.12
C VAL A 99 -3.05 -11.06 24.91
N ALA A 100 -3.68 -11.35 26.04
CA ALA A 100 -3.29 -12.48 26.87
C ALA A 100 -3.41 -13.78 26.08
N MET A 101 -2.30 -14.52 25.95
CA MET A 101 -2.38 -15.92 25.57
C MET A 101 -2.96 -16.70 26.74
N ALA A 102 -4.08 -17.39 26.53
CA ALA A 102 -4.51 -18.40 27.49
C ALA A 102 -3.38 -19.42 27.63
N ALA A 103 -2.81 -19.53 28.83
CA ALA A 103 -1.82 -20.54 29.12
C ALA A 103 -2.38 -21.91 28.72
N ALA A 104 -1.66 -22.63 27.86
CA ALA A 104 -2.02 -23.98 27.47
C ALA A 104 -2.33 -24.80 28.73
N PRO A 105 -3.47 -25.53 28.79
CA PRO A 105 -3.70 -26.45 29.89
C PRO A 105 -2.70 -27.61 29.74
N GLY A 106 -1.65 -27.58 30.56
CA GLY A 106 -0.75 -28.71 30.76
C GLY A 106 0.64 -28.55 30.14
N ALA A 107 1.46 -27.64 30.71
CA ALA A 107 2.91 -27.80 30.68
C ALA A 107 3.40 -28.00 32.12
N ALA A 108 3.44 -29.27 32.54
CA ALA A 108 4.24 -29.70 33.69
C ALA A 108 5.72 -29.81 33.25
N PRO A 109 6.68 -29.73 34.19
CA PRO A 109 7.95 -29.06 33.98
C PRO A 109 9.04 -29.96 33.37
N ALA A 110 10.09 -29.27 32.92
CA ALA A 110 11.35 -29.77 32.37
C ALA A 110 11.85 -31.08 32.99
N GLY A 111 12.09 -32.06 32.13
CA GLY A 111 12.85 -33.26 32.47
C GLY A 111 13.34 -33.97 31.21
N GLY A 112 14.67 -34.11 31.09
CA GLY A 112 15.30 -35.14 30.27
C GLY A 112 15.81 -34.69 28.90
N MET A 113 17.11 -34.42 28.83
CA MET A 113 17.89 -34.56 27.60
C MET A 113 17.70 -35.96 27.03
N ALA A 114 17.26 -36.06 25.78
CA ALA A 114 17.57 -37.20 24.91
C ALA A 114 17.59 -36.71 23.47
N ALA A 115 18.75 -36.89 22.85
CA ALA A 115 19.06 -36.51 21.48
C ALA A 115 18.22 -37.28 20.45
N MET A 116 18.01 -36.65 19.29
CA MET A 116 18.04 -37.18 17.90
C MET A 116 17.02 -36.46 16.99
N PRO A 117 17.19 -36.50 15.66
CA PRO A 117 18.33 -36.04 14.87
C PRO A 117 17.93 -34.88 13.94
N SER A 118 18.91 -34.04 13.59
CA SER A 118 18.77 -33.00 12.57
C SER A 118 18.56 -33.65 11.20
N MET A 119 17.39 -33.45 10.58
CA MET A 119 17.22 -33.65 9.15
C MET A 119 17.34 -32.30 8.46
N SER A 120 18.53 -32.03 7.94
CA SER A 120 18.77 -30.99 6.95
C SER A 120 18.15 -31.42 5.61
N PRO A 121 17.49 -30.54 4.85
CA PRO A 121 17.20 -30.82 3.46
C PRO A 121 18.51 -30.70 2.66
N THR A 122 18.98 -31.82 2.13
CA THR A 122 20.07 -31.90 1.16
C THR A 122 19.68 -31.16 -0.11
N VAL A 123 20.25 -29.97 -0.32
CA VAL A 123 20.31 -29.34 -1.64
C VAL A 123 21.55 -29.88 -2.33
N GLU A 124 21.34 -30.74 -3.31
CA GLU A 124 22.40 -31.27 -4.17
C GLU A 124 22.91 -30.14 -5.08
N ALA A 125 24.08 -29.62 -4.74
CA ALA A 125 24.80 -28.62 -5.53
C ALA A 125 25.40 -29.30 -6.78
N GLN A 126 24.91 -28.92 -7.96
CA GLN A 126 25.58 -29.28 -9.22
C GLN A 126 26.86 -28.46 -9.40
N PRO A 127 28.01 -29.07 -9.76
CA PRO A 127 29.25 -28.36 -10.01
C PRO A 127 29.25 -27.61 -11.34
N LEU A 128 29.75 -26.38 -11.28
CA LEU A 128 30.10 -25.51 -12.41
C LEU A 128 31.08 -26.19 -13.37
N GLN A 129 30.79 -26.17 -14.67
CA GLN A 129 31.79 -26.36 -15.72
C GLN A 129 32.25 -25.00 -16.27
N PRO A 130 33.57 -24.75 -16.39
CA PRO A 130 34.10 -23.59 -17.10
C PRO A 130 34.32 -23.92 -18.58
N ALA A 131 33.76 -23.10 -19.46
CA ALA A 131 34.18 -23.09 -20.86
C ALA A 131 34.41 -21.64 -21.32
N SER A 132 35.68 -21.35 -21.53
CA SER A 132 36.24 -20.17 -22.18
C SER A 132 35.67 -19.99 -23.60
N ASN A 133 35.39 -18.74 -23.99
CA ASN A 133 35.89 -18.22 -25.26
C ASN A 133 35.68 -16.70 -25.41
N ILE A 134 36.80 -16.00 -25.53
CA ILE A 134 36.93 -14.63 -26.01
C ILE A 134 37.32 -14.72 -27.49
N PRO A 135 36.80 -13.82 -28.36
CA PRO A 135 37.72 -13.14 -29.27
C PRO A 135 37.56 -11.62 -29.22
N SER A 136 38.71 -10.96 -29.29
CA SER A 136 38.97 -9.53 -29.25
C SER A 136 38.59 -8.79 -30.54
N GLN A 137 37.97 -7.60 -30.40
CA GLN A 137 38.24 -6.27 -31.05
C GLN A 137 38.43 -6.15 -32.59
N PRO A 138 38.06 -5.01 -33.25
CA PRO A 138 38.63 -3.67 -32.95
C PRO A 138 37.78 -2.38 -33.17
N ALA A 139 38.17 -1.35 -32.40
CA ALA A 139 38.37 0.09 -32.67
C ALA A 139 37.34 1.03 -33.36
N ILE A 140 36.96 2.08 -32.60
CA ILE A 140 36.99 3.55 -32.88
C ILE A 140 36.21 4.13 -34.07
N VAL A 141 35.21 4.99 -33.79
CA VAL A 141 35.03 6.30 -34.48
C VAL A 141 34.20 7.34 -33.67
N SER A 142 34.88 8.46 -33.40
CA SER A 142 34.51 9.90 -33.33
C SER A 142 33.27 10.46 -32.56
N PRO A 143 33.45 11.59 -31.84
CA PRO A 143 32.39 12.34 -31.15
C PRO A 143 31.67 13.35 -32.06
N GLN A 144 30.35 13.52 -31.86
CA GLN A 144 29.55 14.59 -32.46
C GLN A 144 29.32 15.76 -31.49
N PRO A 145 29.10 17.01 -31.97
CA PRO A 145 29.05 18.21 -31.15
C PRO A 145 27.72 18.34 -30.41
N ILE A 146 27.81 18.66 -29.11
CA ILE A 146 26.65 18.95 -28.25
C ILE A 146 26.19 20.39 -28.53
N VAL A 147 25.00 20.53 -29.11
CA VAL A 147 24.25 21.79 -29.10
C VAL A 147 23.57 21.94 -27.72
N GLN A 148 23.93 22.99 -26.99
CA GLN A 148 23.31 23.36 -25.71
C GLN A 148 21.88 23.90 -25.94
N PRO A 149 20.86 23.40 -25.22
CA PRO A 149 19.61 24.13 -25.05
C PRO A 149 19.74 25.11 -23.89
N THR A 150 19.31 26.34 -24.16
CA THR A 150 19.21 27.49 -23.27
C THR A 150 18.49 27.17 -21.97
N ILE A 151 19.12 27.56 -20.86
CA ILE A 151 18.62 27.45 -19.49
C ILE A 151 17.35 28.32 -19.36
N GLN A 152 16.18 27.69 -19.20
CA GLN A 152 15.00 28.37 -18.65
C GLN A 152 15.03 28.25 -17.12
N PRO A 153 14.65 29.30 -16.36
CA PRO A 153 14.62 29.25 -14.90
C PRO A 153 13.66 28.16 -14.41
N ALA A 154 14.18 27.25 -13.60
CA ALA A 154 13.40 26.24 -12.91
C ALA A 154 12.40 26.89 -11.95
N VAL A 155 11.12 26.59 -12.14
CA VAL A 155 10.08 26.81 -11.14
C VAL A 155 10.40 25.89 -9.97
N GLN A 156 10.61 26.46 -8.78
CA GLN A 156 10.87 25.71 -7.55
C GLN A 156 9.67 24.80 -7.22
N PRO A 157 9.88 23.51 -6.89
CA PRO A 157 8.82 22.66 -6.37
C PRO A 157 8.35 23.20 -5.02
N ALA A 158 7.05 23.06 -4.76
CA ALA A 158 6.41 23.47 -3.51
C ALA A 158 7.07 22.76 -2.30
N PRO A 159 7.15 23.42 -1.12
CA PRO A 159 7.72 22.80 0.06
C PRO A 159 6.76 21.74 0.61
N GLY A 160 7.18 20.47 0.65
CA GLY A 160 6.48 19.41 1.40
C GLY A 160 6.43 18.01 0.78
N THR A 161 6.91 17.80 -0.45
CA THR A 161 6.86 16.48 -1.09
C THR A 161 7.99 15.56 -0.59
N GLN A 162 7.63 14.44 0.05
CA GLN A 162 8.57 13.35 0.36
C GLN A 162 8.42 12.21 -0.64
N ILE A 163 9.48 11.93 -1.40
CA ILE A 163 9.58 10.84 -2.39
C ILE A 163 10.48 9.74 -1.80
N PRO A 164 10.14 8.43 -1.94
CA PRO A 164 11.02 7.35 -1.49
C PRO A 164 12.41 7.39 -2.14
N ASP A 165 13.48 7.17 -1.36
CA ASP A 165 14.86 7.30 -1.86
C ASP A 165 15.27 6.17 -2.81
N ASN A 166 14.72 4.97 -2.64
CA ASN A 166 15.09 3.73 -3.33
C ASN A 166 14.37 3.51 -4.69
N ILE A 167 14.08 4.59 -5.41
CA ILE A 167 13.47 4.51 -6.75
C ILE A 167 14.36 5.20 -7.77
N GLU A 168 14.31 4.72 -9.01
CA GLU A 168 15.09 5.26 -10.13
C GLU A 168 14.82 6.77 -10.33
N ASP A 169 15.86 7.53 -10.73
CA ASP A 169 15.74 8.98 -10.95
C ASP A 169 14.72 9.32 -12.05
N SER A 170 14.52 8.41 -13.01
CA SER A 170 13.48 8.49 -14.04
C SER A 170 12.09 8.61 -13.41
N VAL A 171 11.80 7.82 -12.36
CA VAL A 171 10.53 7.82 -11.64
C VAL A 171 10.38 9.09 -10.80
N LYS A 172 11.45 9.54 -10.14
CA LYS A 172 11.44 10.81 -9.38
C LYS A 172 11.09 12.00 -10.27
N ASN A 173 11.66 12.05 -11.48
CA ASN A 173 11.34 13.08 -12.46
C ASN A 173 9.87 13.02 -12.91
N ILE A 174 9.33 11.82 -13.12
CA ILE A 174 7.91 11.64 -13.45
C ILE A 174 7.01 12.12 -12.29
N ILE A 175 7.35 11.81 -11.04
CA ILE A 175 6.61 12.30 -9.86
C ILE A 175 6.57 13.83 -9.87
N ASN A 176 7.71 14.50 -10.04
CA ASN A 176 7.78 15.96 -10.13
C ASN A 176 6.91 16.53 -11.26
N GLU A 177 6.81 15.82 -12.39
CA GLU A 177 5.93 16.22 -13.50
C GLU A 177 4.45 16.06 -13.14
N ILE A 178 4.06 14.95 -12.51
CA ILE A 178 2.69 14.68 -12.08
C ILE A 178 2.21 15.72 -11.06
N GLU A 179 3.10 16.24 -10.22
CA GLU A 179 2.77 17.29 -9.25
C GLU A 179 2.39 18.63 -9.89
N LYS A 180 2.87 18.91 -11.10
CA LYS A 180 2.45 20.08 -11.89
C LYS A 180 1.00 19.97 -12.38
N HIS A 181 0.41 18.77 -12.31
CA HIS A 181 -0.94 18.46 -12.77
C HIS A 181 -1.80 17.94 -11.61
N PRO A 182 -2.24 18.79 -10.66
CA PRO A 182 -3.11 18.35 -9.59
C PRO A 182 -4.40 17.72 -10.13
N PRO A 183 -5.05 16.82 -9.36
CA PRO A 183 -6.37 16.31 -9.70
C PRO A 183 -7.36 17.46 -9.87
N PRO A 184 -8.23 17.43 -10.89
CA PRO A 184 -9.27 18.43 -11.02
C PRO A 184 -10.28 18.24 -9.87
N PRO A 185 -10.78 19.31 -9.23
CA PRO A 185 -11.92 19.17 -8.33
C PRO A 185 -13.12 18.53 -9.04
N PRO A 186 -13.95 17.73 -8.34
CA PRO A 186 -13.89 17.40 -6.91
C PRO A 186 -13.07 16.12 -6.62
N TYR A 187 -12.19 15.73 -7.54
CA TYR A 187 -11.42 14.49 -7.41
C TYR A 187 -10.21 14.67 -6.50
N THR A 188 -9.86 13.61 -5.77
CA THR A 188 -8.61 13.47 -5.01
C THR A 188 -7.79 12.32 -5.60
N ARG A 189 -6.46 12.47 -5.59
CA ARG A 189 -5.54 11.43 -6.06
C ARG A 189 -5.34 10.41 -4.94
N GLU A 190 -5.64 9.15 -5.19
CA GLU A 190 -5.36 8.10 -4.21
C GLU A 190 -4.21 7.18 -4.64
N LEU A 191 -4.16 6.82 -5.92
CA LEU A 191 -3.17 5.89 -6.44
C LEU A 191 -2.58 6.39 -7.76
N VAL A 192 -1.28 6.19 -7.97
CA VAL A 192 -0.57 6.51 -9.20
C VAL A 192 0.31 5.35 -9.62
N PHE A 193 0.21 4.94 -10.87
CA PHE A 193 1.07 3.96 -11.51
C PHE A 193 2.10 4.66 -12.39
N ILE A 194 3.38 4.37 -12.16
CA ILE A 194 4.52 4.83 -12.97
C ILE A 194 5.34 3.60 -13.35
N GLY A 195 5.20 3.15 -14.60
CA GLY A 195 5.81 1.89 -15.04
C GLY A 195 5.38 0.72 -14.13
N PRO A 196 6.32 -0.01 -13.50
CA PRO A 196 6.01 -1.13 -12.60
C PRO A 196 5.63 -0.69 -11.17
N TYR A 197 5.76 0.59 -10.83
CA TYR A 197 5.57 1.08 -9.47
C TYR A 197 4.16 1.62 -9.27
N ALA A 198 3.55 1.30 -8.13
CA ALA A 198 2.33 1.94 -7.65
C ALA A 198 2.65 2.79 -6.43
N PHE A 199 2.07 3.98 -6.36
CA PHE A 199 2.25 4.91 -5.25
C PHE A 199 0.90 5.34 -4.69
N SER A 200 0.76 5.24 -3.37
CA SER A 200 -0.34 5.85 -2.62
C SER A 200 0.07 7.24 -2.14
N ILE A 201 -0.86 8.18 -2.13
CA ILE A 201 -0.60 9.55 -1.67
C ILE A 201 -1.37 9.81 -0.39
N THR A 202 -0.63 10.19 0.65
CA THR A 202 -1.18 10.60 1.94
C THR A 202 -1.13 12.12 2.01
N GLU A 203 -2.30 12.78 2.03
CA GLU A 203 -2.41 14.23 2.23
C GLU A 203 -2.60 14.51 3.72
N THR A 204 -1.62 15.17 4.36
CA THR A 204 -1.74 15.64 5.74
C THR A 204 -2.01 17.14 5.72
N LYS A 205 -3.25 17.53 6.00
CA LYS A 205 -3.64 18.93 6.18
C LYS A 205 -3.22 19.38 7.58
N ARG A 206 -2.23 20.28 7.68
CA ARG A 206 -1.91 20.98 8.93
C ARG A 206 -2.38 22.42 8.81
N THR A 207 -3.35 22.79 9.63
CA THR A 207 -3.72 24.19 9.82
C THR A 207 -2.84 24.73 10.95
N ALA A 208 -1.82 25.50 10.59
CA ALA A 208 -0.99 26.22 11.55
C ALA A 208 -1.16 27.71 11.27
N PHE A 209 -1.54 28.49 12.29
CA PHE A 209 -1.69 29.96 12.16
C PHE A 209 -2.65 30.45 11.07
N GLY A 210 -3.71 29.69 10.77
CA GLY A 210 -4.69 30.08 9.74
C GLY A 210 -4.22 29.87 8.30
N GLU A 211 -2.97 29.44 8.10
CA GLU A 211 -2.48 28.91 6.82
C GLU A 211 -2.69 27.40 6.80
N GLU A 212 -3.44 26.93 5.79
CA GLU A 212 -3.60 25.51 5.51
C GLU A 212 -2.38 25.03 4.72
N ASN A 213 -1.50 24.26 5.36
CA ASN A 213 -0.38 23.61 4.69
C ASN A 213 -0.77 22.15 4.40
N ILE A 214 -0.78 21.78 3.11
CA ILE A 214 -1.10 20.44 2.65
C ILE A 214 0.22 19.72 2.38
N GLU A 215 0.69 18.90 3.33
CA GLU A 215 1.87 18.05 3.14
C GLU A 215 1.44 16.80 2.38
N ARG A 216 2.02 16.58 1.19
CA ARG A 216 1.77 15.38 0.37
C ARG A 216 2.94 14.42 0.45
N ARG A 217 2.65 13.19 0.87
CA ARG A 217 3.64 12.12 0.99
C ARG A 217 3.36 11.02 -0.02
N TRP A 218 4.38 10.67 -0.80
CA TRP A 218 4.33 9.54 -1.72
C TRP A 218 4.85 8.29 -1.01
N GLU A 219 4.05 7.24 -0.98
CA GLU A 219 4.44 5.96 -0.41
C GLU A 219 4.32 4.87 -1.47
N LEU A 220 5.31 3.98 -1.54
CA LEU A 220 5.21 2.81 -2.41
C LEU A 220 4.05 1.93 -1.93
N ALA A 221 3.12 1.67 -2.83
CA ALA A 221 1.94 0.86 -2.58
C ALA A 221 2.10 -0.53 -3.18
N SER A 222 1.46 -1.52 -2.56
CA SER A 222 1.36 -2.88 -3.08
C SER A 222 -0.05 -3.07 -3.66
N PRO A 223 -0.22 -2.95 -4.99
CA PRO A 223 -1.50 -3.23 -5.62
C PRO A 223 -1.80 -4.74 -5.54
N PRO A 224 -3.08 -5.16 -5.61
CA PRO A 224 -3.43 -6.58 -5.67
C PRO A 224 -2.80 -7.29 -6.87
N GLU A 225 -2.47 -8.58 -6.72
CA GLU A 225 -2.03 -9.41 -7.86
C GLU A 225 -3.19 -9.74 -8.80
N GLY A 226 -2.90 -9.81 -10.11
CA GLY A 226 -3.88 -10.17 -11.12
C GLY A 226 -4.69 -8.99 -11.67
N GLN A 227 -5.95 -9.24 -12.02
CA GLN A 227 -6.83 -8.20 -12.57
C GLN A 227 -7.43 -7.38 -11.44
N PHE A 228 -7.17 -6.08 -11.45
CA PHE A 228 -7.74 -5.12 -10.51
C PHE A 228 -8.74 -4.20 -11.24
N ILE A 229 -10.02 -4.29 -10.87
CA ILE A 229 -11.07 -3.38 -11.37
C ILE A 229 -11.28 -2.29 -10.32
N ALA A 230 -10.86 -1.08 -10.65
CA ALA A 230 -10.94 0.08 -9.77
C ALA A 230 -12.36 0.69 -9.73
N THR A 231 -13.33 -0.06 -9.22
CA THR A 231 -14.71 0.42 -9.08
C THR A 231 -14.76 1.67 -8.19
N GLY A 232 -15.46 2.72 -8.64
CA GLY A 232 -15.57 3.99 -7.91
C GLY A 232 -14.38 4.94 -8.09
N TYR A 233 -13.44 4.62 -8.98
CA TYR A 233 -12.36 5.52 -9.37
C TYR A 233 -12.55 6.03 -10.80
N THR A 234 -12.13 7.28 -11.01
CA THR A 234 -11.96 7.85 -12.35
C THR A 234 -10.48 7.78 -12.74
N PRO A 235 -10.09 6.98 -13.74
CA PRO A 235 -8.71 6.93 -14.19
C PRO A 235 -8.37 8.19 -15.00
N ARG A 236 -7.17 8.75 -14.78
CA ARG A 236 -6.59 9.82 -15.60
C ARG A 236 -5.19 9.42 -16.05
N ALA A 237 -4.91 9.55 -17.35
CA ALA A 237 -3.57 9.37 -17.88
C ALA A 237 -2.85 10.73 -17.95
N ILE A 238 -1.61 10.78 -17.48
CA ILE A 238 -0.72 11.94 -17.64
C ILE A 238 0.18 11.66 -18.83
N ILE A 239 0.03 12.45 -19.90
CA ILE A 239 0.70 12.23 -21.18
C ILE A 239 1.60 13.43 -21.49
N GLN A 240 2.87 13.18 -21.80
CA GLN A 240 3.82 14.19 -22.24
C GLN A 240 4.60 13.70 -23.45
N ALA A 241 4.73 14.56 -24.47
CA ALA A 241 5.44 14.24 -25.71
C ALA A 241 4.99 12.90 -26.35
N GLY A 242 3.69 12.62 -26.33
CA GLY A 242 3.10 11.39 -26.90
C GLY A 242 3.34 10.12 -26.08
N LYS A 243 3.92 10.21 -24.87
CA LYS A 243 4.16 9.08 -23.97
C LYS A 243 3.29 9.18 -22.74
N VAL A 244 2.69 8.07 -22.32
CA VAL A 244 2.02 7.96 -21.02
C VAL A 244 3.10 7.92 -19.95
N LEU A 245 3.18 8.96 -19.12
CA LEU A 245 4.11 9.01 -18.00
C LEU A 245 3.55 8.23 -16.80
N ALA A 246 2.25 8.39 -16.57
CA ALA A 246 1.56 7.75 -15.45
C ALA A 246 0.07 7.58 -15.71
N VAL A 247 -0.52 6.64 -14.98
CA VAL A 247 -1.96 6.49 -14.83
C VAL A 247 -2.30 6.69 -13.37
N GLU A 248 -3.19 7.60 -13.06
CA GLU A 248 -3.68 7.81 -11.70
C GLU A 248 -5.14 7.37 -11.57
N LEU A 249 -5.47 6.85 -10.39
CA LEU A 249 -6.82 6.54 -9.97
C LEU A 249 -7.25 7.62 -8.98
N MET A 250 -8.26 8.38 -9.39
CA MET A 250 -8.80 9.45 -8.57
C MET A 250 -10.13 9.03 -7.96
N LYS A 251 -10.36 9.39 -6.69
CA LYS A 251 -11.62 9.16 -5.98
C LYS A 251 -12.38 10.49 -5.83
N GLY A 252 -13.70 10.43 -5.71
CA GLY A 252 -14.56 11.61 -5.73
C GLY A 252 -15.20 11.82 -7.11
N GLY A 253 -15.99 12.89 -7.27
CA GLY A 253 -16.67 13.21 -8.53
C GLY A 253 -17.94 12.42 -8.83
N ALA A 254 -18.28 11.40 -8.04
CA ALA A 254 -19.61 10.82 -8.04
C ALA A 254 -20.56 11.71 -7.20
N THR A 255 -21.15 12.73 -7.83
CA THR A 255 -22.50 13.11 -7.44
C THR A 255 -23.40 11.99 -7.92
N GLU A 256 -23.90 11.17 -6.99
CA GLU A 256 -25.21 10.55 -7.20
C GLU A 256 -26.17 11.68 -7.58
N GLY A 257 -26.59 11.73 -8.85
CA GLY A 257 -27.61 12.65 -9.33
C GLY A 257 -27.26 14.14 -9.32
N SER A 258 -26.33 14.59 -10.17
CA SER A 258 -26.43 15.94 -10.74
C SER A 258 -25.81 16.01 -12.12
N SER A 259 -26.69 15.93 -13.11
CA SER A 259 -26.53 16.60 -14.40
C SER A 259 -26.14 18.06 -14.15
N ASP A 260 -24.86 18.41 -14.31
CA ASP A 260 -24.39 19.54 -15.13
C ASP A 260 -22.91 19.89 -14.88
N THR A 261 -22.01 18.90 -14.85
CA THR A 261 -20.58 19.20 -15.02
C THR A 261 -20.18 18.79 -16.43
N GLN A 262 -20.16 19.75 -17.35
CA GLN A 262 -19.58 19.57 -18.68
C GLN A 262 -18.11 19.18 -18.54
N ILE A 263 -17.84 17.87 -18.63
CA ILE A 263 -16.49 17.37 -18.89
C ILE A 263 -16.10 17.90 -20.27
N GLN A 264 -15.12 18.81 -20.33
CA GLN A 264 -14.54 19.24 -21.61
C GLN A 264 -13.85 18.05 -22.27
N VAL A 265 -14.58 17.35 -23.13
CA VAL A 265 -14.02 16.31 -23.99
C VAL A 265 -13.23 17.01 -25.10
N PHE A 266 -11.91 17.06 -24.94
CA PHE A 266 -11.02 17.50 -26.00
C PHE A 266 -11.04 16.44 -27.13
N LYS A 267 -11.74 16.75 -28.22
CA LYS A 267 -11.64 15.96 -29.45
C LYS A 267 -10.24 16.12 -30.04
N ILE A 268 -9.40 15.11 -29.87
CA ILE A 268 -8.10 15.03 -30.56
C ILE A 268 -8.39 14.75 -32.03
N LYS A 269 -8.16 15.73 -32.91
CA LYS A 269 -8.18 15.50 -34.35
C LYS A 269 -6.86 14.82 -34.74
N TYR A 270 -6.94 13.60 -35.25
CA TYR A 270 -5.82 12.97 -35.95
C TYR A 270 -5.52 13.80 -37.21
N GLN A 271 -4.36 14.43 -37.25
CA GLN A 271 -3.77 14.90 -38.50
C GLN A 271 -3.21 13.66 -39.19
N LYS A 272 -3.71 13.35 -40.39
CA LYS A 272 -3.17 12.31 -41.26
C LYS A 272 -1.86 12.78 -41.89
#